data_AF-A0A445G7Y3-F1
#
_entry.id   AF-A0A445G7Y3-F1
#
_cell.length_a   1.000
_cell.length_b   1.000
_cell.length_c   1.000
_cell.angle_alpha   90.00
_cell.angle_beta   90.00
_cell.angle_gamma   90.00
#
_symmetry.space_group_name_H-M   'P 1'
#
loop_
_entity.id
_entity.type
_entity.pdbx_description
1 polymer ?
#
loop_
_entity_poly.entity_id
_entity_poly.type
_entity_poly.pdbx_seq_one_letter_code
_entity_poly.pdbx_strand_id
1 'polypeptide(L)'
;MQCGTMSVKNLVRRLGVHDNTNHTLIRQDKLIYLDLLVLCDFEARSVMVAADTSCDAWLALACSFSNRSHSIIMSLRERLSSITKGSSSISTYLPSIRNIADKLALIGHPIDNLEMVIQALNGLGPTFREFTASIHTRDSPIAFNELYDKMVDFEMFLQRQEHILTSDPNTSNLTQHHYN
;
A
#
# COMPACT_ATOMS: atom_id res chain seq x y z
N MET A 1 -13.90 26.53 5.89
CA MET A 1 -14.49 27.49 4.93
C MET A 1 -15.98 27.21 4.86
N GLN A 2 -16.82 28.11 5.39
CA GLN A 2 -18.29 27.98 5.33
C GLN A 2 -18.77 28.32 3.92
N CYS A 3 -19.38 27.34 3.25
CA CYS A 3 -20.05 27.53 1.95
C CYS A 3 -21.37 28.27 2.21
N GLY A 4 -21.45 29.51 1.74
CA GLY A 4 -22.61 30.37 1.91
C GLY A 4 -23.87 29.77 1.28
N THR A 5 -24.81 29.38 2.13
CA THR A 5 -26.16 28.95 1.75
C THR A 5 -27.02 30.14 1.34
N MET A 6 -26.64 30.84 0.26
CA MET A 6 -27.54 31.80 -0.39
C MET A 6 -28.51 31.07 -1.33
N SER A 7 -29.54 30.50 -0.70
CA SER A 7 -30.91 30.39 -1.18
C SER A 7 -31.14 29.98 -2.65
N VAL A 8 -30.94 28.69 -2.94
CA VAL A 8 -31.61 27.99 -4.07
C VAL A 8 -33.13 28.23 -4.02
N LYS A 9 -33.70 28.37 -2.81
CA LYS A 9 -35.11 28.67 -2.55
C LYS A 9 -35.58 30.01 -3.17
N ASN A 10 -34.70 31.00 -3.33
CA ASN A 10 -35.06 32.29 -3.94
C ASN A 10 -34.97 32.28 -5.48
N LEU A 11 -34.20 31.35 -6.06
CA LEU A 11 -34.12 31.18 -7.52
C LEU A 11 -35.34 30.44 -8.07
N VAL A 12 -35.79 29.39 -7.36
CA VAL A 12 -37.00 28.61 -7.70
C VAL A 12 -38.27 29.46 -7.66
N ARG A 13 -38.36 30.41 -6.72
CA ARG A 13 -39.52 31.30 -6.56
C ARG A 13 -39.64 32.37 -7.66
N ARG A 14 -38.54 32.71 -8.37
CA ARG A 14 -38.53 33.73 -9.45
C ARG A 14 -38.85 33.16 -10.83
N LEU A 15 -38.87 31.84 -11.02
CA LEU A 15 -39.04 31.21 -12.33
C LEU A 15 -40.45 30.68 -12.65
N GLY A 16 -41.46 30.95 -11.81
CA GLY A 16 -42.86 30.57 -12.13
C GLY A 16 -43.04 29.08 -12.43
N VAL A 17 -42.26 28.23 -11.76
CA VAL A 17 -42.22 26.80 -12.05
C VAL A 17 -43.42 26.12 -11.36
N HIS A 18 -44.40 25.75 -12.17
CA HIS A 18 -45.67 25.10 -11.83
C HIS A 18 -45.47 23.87 -10.92
N ASP A 19 -46.39 23.66 -9.97
CA ASP A 19 -46.44 22.53 -9.02
C ASP A 19 -46.19 21.12 -9.63
N ASN A 20 -46.45 20.97 -10.93
CA ASN A 20 -46.22 19.74 -11.70
C ASN A 20 -44.72 19.37 -11.86
N THR A 21 -43.81 20.35 -11.87
CA THR A 21 -42.36 20.07 -12.01
C THR A 21 -41.78 19.41 -10.77
N ASN A 22 -42.30 19.74 -9.58
CA ASN A 22 -41.86 19.11 -8.34
C ASN A 22 -42.23 17.62 -8.33
N HIS A 23 -43.43 17.29 -8.80
CA HIS A 23 -43.88 15.90 -8.91
C HIS A 23 -43.04 15.10 -9.93
N THR A 24 -42.70 15.69 -11.08
CA THR A 24 -41.84 15.02 -12.06
C THR A 24 -40.41 14.80 -11.55
N LEU A 25 -39.85 15.76 -10.80
CA LEU A 25 -38.51 15.64 -10.22
C LEU A 25 -38.47 14.57 -9.12
N ILE A 26 -39.48 14.52 -8.25
CA ILE A 26 -39.61 13.48 -7.22
C ILE A 26 -39.75 12.10 -7.86
N ARG A 27 -40.52 11.98 -8.95
CA ARG A 27 -40.65 10.72 -9.68
C ARG A 27 -39.31 10.29 -10.30
N GLN A 28 -38.58 11.21 -10.91
CA GLN A 28 -37.27 10.93 -11.51
C GLN A 28 -36.25 10.48 -10.47
N ASP A 29 -36.16 11.18 -9.33
CA ASP A 29 -35.25 10.82 -8.24
C ASP A 29 -35.51 9.40 -7.72
N LYS A 30 -36.79 9.03 -7.52
CA LYS A 30 -37.16 7.67 -7.12
C LYS A 30 -36.75 6.60 -8.12
N LEU A 31 -36.86 6.88 -9.43
CA LEU A 31 -36.43 5.94 -10.46
C LEU A 31 -34.91 5.75 -10.42
N ILE A 32 -34.14 6.83 -10.25
CA ILE A 32 -32.67 6.76 -10.13
C ILE A 32 -32.27 5.98 -8.87
N TYR A 33 -32.94 6.22 -7.74
CA TYR A 33 -32.68 5.50 -6.50
C TYR A 33 -32.96 3.99 -6.62
N LEU A 34 -34.09 3.62 -7.26
CA LEU A 34 -34.42 2.22 -7.51
C LEU A 34 -33.42 1.56 -8.46
N ASP A 35 -33.00 2.25 -9.51
CA ASP A 35 -31.99 1.76 -10.44
C ASP A 35 -30.65 1.53 -9.74
N LEU A 36 -30.22 2.48 -8.89
CA LEU A 36 -29.03 2.34 -8.06
C LEU A 36 -29.11 1.13 -7.12
N LEU A 37 -30.27 0.88 -6.49
CA LEU A 37 -30.47 -0.32 -5.65
C LEU A 37 -30.35 -1.63 -6.45
N VAL A 38 -30.82 -1.66 -7.69
CA VAL A 38 -30.78 -2.85 -8.55
C VAL A 38 -29.36 -3.10 -9.06
N LEU A 39 -28.66 -2.04 -9.48
CA LEU A 39 -27.33 -2.13 -10.09
C LEU A 39 -26.22 -2.40 -9.07
N CYS A 40 -26.38 -1.96 -7.82
CA CYS A 40 -25.38 -2.15 -6.78
C CYS A 40 -25.34 -3.58 -6.23
N ASP A 41 -24.19 -3.98 -5.68
CA ASP A 41 -24.08 -5.22 -4.93
C ASP A 41 -24.75 -5.10 -3.54
N PHE A 42 -24.71 -6.19 -2.76
CA PHE A 42 -25.33 -6.20 -1.43
C PHE A 42 -24.69 -5.18 -0.47
N GLU A 43 -23.37 -5.00 -0.54
CA GLU A 43 -22.64 -4.10 0.35
C GLU A 43 -22.97 -2.64 0.04
N ALA A 44 -22.92 -2.25 -1.24
CA ALA A 44 -23.32 -0.93 -1.70
C ALA A 44 -24.79 -0.64 -1.38
N ARG A 45 -25.71 -1.59 -1.60
CA ARG A 45 -27.11 -1.45 -1.17
C ARG A 45 -27.24 -1.17 0.32
N SER A 46 -26.50 -1.88 1.18
CA SER A 46 -26.61 -1.71 2.63
C SER A 46 -26.26 -0.29 3.10
N VAL A 47 -25.34 0.39 2.40
CA VAL A 47 -24.96 1.78 2.65
C VAL A 47 -26.06 2.77 2.26
N MET A 48 -26.86 2.44 1.24
CA MET A 48 -27.91 3.31 0.71
C MET A 48 -29.23 3.24 1.47
N VAL A 49 -29.49 2.21 2.27
CA VAL A 49 -30.81 1.95 2.90
C VAL A 49 -31.33 3.14 3.72
N ALA A 50 -30.42 3.94 4.30
CA ALA A 50 -30.77 5.11 5.11
C ALA A 50 -30.99 6.40 4.30
N ALA A 51 -30.86 6.37 2.97
CA ALA A 51 -30.97 7.53 2.11
C ALA A 51 -32.41 7.74 1.59
N ASP A 52 -32.88 8.98 1.68
CA ASP A 52 -34.23 9.37 1.23
C ASP A 52 -34.28 9.77 -0.25
N THR A 53 -33.13 10.13 -0.83
CA THR A 53 -33.01 10.57 -2.23
C THR A 53 -31.88 9.85 -2.96
N SER A 54 -31.91 9.84 -4.29
CA SER A 54 -30.82 9.28 -5.09
C SER A 54 -29.50 10.02 -4.89
N CYS A 55 -29.56 11.33 -4.63
CA CYS A 55 -28.41 12.15 -4.30
C CYS A 55 -27.78 11.73 -2.97
N ASP A 56 -28.59 11.56 -1.92
CA ASP A 56 -28.11 11.13 -0.60
C ASP A 56 -27.52 9.73 -0.66
N ALA A 57 -28.13 8.83 -1.44
CA ALA A 57 -27.62 7.49 -1.66
C ALA A 57 -26.26 7.51 -2.36
N TRP A 58 -26.12 8.31 -3.42
CA TRP A 58 -24.84 8.49 -4.12
C TRP A 58 -23.76 9.09 -3.23
N LEU A 59 -24.09 10.10 -2.43
CA LEU A 59 -23.16 10.70 -1.47
C LEU A 59 -22.75 9.70 -0.38
N ALA A 60 -23.68 8.91 0.15
CA ALA A 60 -23.39 7.88 1.13
C ALA A 60 -22.45 6.81 0.57
N LEU A 61 -22.70 6.35 -0.66
CA LEU A 61 -21.80 5.44 -1.38
C LEU A 61 -20.42 6.05 -1.58
N ALA A 62 -20.37 7.26 -2.15
CA ALA A 62 -19.11 7.95 -2.42
C ALA A 62 -18.29 8.12 -1.14
N CYS A 63 -18.91 8.56 -0.05
CA CYS A 63 -18.26 8.69 1.25
C CYS A 63 -17.79 7.34 1.80
N SER A 64 -18.63 6.30 1.79
CA SER A 64 -18.29 4.99 2.36
C SER A 64 -17.14 4.32 1.60
N PHE A 65 -17.23 4.26 0.27
CA PHE A 65 -16.22 3.62 -0.56
C PHE A 65 -14.94 4.46 -0.65
N SER A 66 -15.03 5.80 -0.62
CA SER A 66 -13.85 6.66 -0.51
C SER A 66 -13.13 6.46 0.83
N ASN A 67 -13.88 6.42 1.95
CA ASN A 67 -13.29 6.17 3.27
C ASN A 67 -12.62 4.81 3.33
N ARG A 68 -13.28 3.77 2.81
CA ARG A 68 -12.70 2.41 2.73
C ARG A 68 -11.45 2.38 1.87
N SER A 69 -11.46 3.05 0.72
CA SER A 69 -10.28 3.18 -0.15
C SER A 69 -9.12 3.84 0.60
N HIS A 70 -9.37 4.95 1.30
CA HIS A 70 -8.38 5.63 2.14
C HIS A 70 -7.82 4.73 3.25
N SER A 71 -8.68 3.99 3.97
CA SER A 71 -8.22 3.05 5.00
C SER A 71 -7.34 1.94 4.44
N ILE A 72 -7.67 1.43 3.24
CA ILE A 72 -6.86 0.41 2.56
C ILE A 72 -5.50 0.99 2.17
N ILE A 73 -5.47 2.18 1.55
CA ILE A 73 -4.23 2.86 1.16
C ILE A 73 -3.34 3.08 2.39
N MET A 74 -3.92 3.62 3.48
CA MET A 74 -3.21 3.85 4.73
C MET A 74 -2.64 2.56 5.29
N SER A 75 -3.44 1.50 5.42
CA SER A 75 -2.99 0.21 5.94
C SER A 75 -1.88 -0.41 5.09
N LEU A 76 -1.96 -0.29 3.77
CA LEU A 76 -0.91 -0.78 2.87
C LEU A 76 0.39 0.03 3.02
N ARG A 77 0.30 1.36 3.13
CA ARG A 77 1.45 2.24 3.36
C ARG A 77 2.10 1.99 4.72
N GLU A 78 1.30 1.80 5.77
CA GLU A 78 1.78 1.41 7.10
C GLU A 78 2.53 0.08 7.05
N ARG A 79 1.92 -0.94 6.42
CA ARG A 79 2.56 -2.25 6.24
C ARG A 79 3.84 -2.18 5.42
N LEU A 80 3.90 -1.32 4.40
CA LEU A 80 5.10 -1.11 3.62
C LEU A 80 6.22 -0.51 4.48
N SER A 81 5.90 0.48 5.30
CA SER A 81 6.88 1.16 6.16
C SER A 81 7.37 0.31 7.34
N SER A 82 6.56 -0.65 7.79
CA SER A 82 6.89 -1.53 8.92
C SER A 82 7.54 -2.85 8.52
N ILE A 83 7.67 -3.12 7.22
CA ILE A 83 8.22 -4.38 6.73
C ILE A 83 9.73 -4.42 6.96
N THR A 84 10.19 -5.51 7.58
CA THR A 84 11.61 -5.74 7.85
C THR A 84 12.00 -7.12 7.38
N LYS A 85 13.27 -7.29 7.00
CA LYS A 85 13.82 -8.60 6.63
C LYS A 85 13.74 -9.55 7.83
N GLY A 86 14.13 -9.09 9.02
CA GLY A 86 14.24 -9.94 10.20
C GLY A 86 15.08 -11.19 9.92
N SER A 87 14.54 -12.36 10.26
CA SER A 87 15.13 -13.68 9.98
C SER A 87 14.80 -14.25 8.59
N SER A 88 13.96 -13.58 7.80
CA SER A 88 13.61 -14.06 6.45
C SER A 88 14.76 -13.91 5.45
N SER A 89 14.75 -14.71 4.40
CA SER A 89 15.69 -14.57 3.27
C SER A 89 15.35 -13.35 2.42
N ILE A 90 16.33 -12.83 1.66
CA ILE A 90 16.10 -11.78 0.65
C ILE A 90 15.06 -12.22 -0.38
N SER A 91 15.09 -13.50 -0.77
CA SER A 91 14.15 -14.09 -1.71
C SER A 91 12.71 -14.13 -1.22
N THR A 92 12.46 -14.00 0.09
CA THR A 92 11.13 -13.90 0.68
C THR A 92 10.77 -12.44 0.99
N TYR A 93 11.74 -11.68 1.48
CA TYR A 93 11.59 -10.29 1.89
C TYR A 93 11.27 -9.35 0.73
N LEU A 94 12.08 -9.32 -0.33
CA LEU A 94 11.89 -8.35 -1.43
C LEU A 94 10.56 -8.56 -2.19
N PRO A 95 10.11 -9.80 -2.47
CA PRO A 95 8.79 -10.00 -3.09
C PRO A 95 7.63 -9.55 -2.21
N SER A 96 7.80 -9.55 -0.89
CA SER A 96 6.75 -9.06 0.02
C SER A 96 6.56 -7.53 -0.09
N ILE A 97 7.65 -6.77 -0.30
CA ILE A 97 7.60 -5.34 -0.63
C ILE A 97 6.88 -5.13 -1.96
N ARG A 98 7.29 -5.87 -3.01
CA ARG A 98 6.68 -5.80 -4.33
C ARG A 98 5.18 -6.08 -4.30
N ASN A 99 4.74 -7.10 -3.58
CA ASN A 99 3.32 -7.44 -3.44
C ASN A 99 2.50 -6.27 -2.84
N ILE A 100 3.05 -5.56 -1.85
CA ILE A 100 2.37 -4.37 -1.30
C ILE A 100 2.35 -3.23 -2.32
N ALA A 101 3.45 -3.01 -3.05
CA ALA A 101 3.52 -2.02 -4.12
C ALA A 101 2.52 -2.32 -5.25
N ASP A 102 2.38 -3.58 -5.67
CA ASP A 102 1.42 -4.01 -6.69
C ASP A 102 -0.02 -3.80 -6.23
N LYS A 103 -0.33 -4.08 -4.95
CA LYS A 103 -1.65 -3.79 -4.37
C LYS A 103 -1.97 -2.30 -4.35
N LEU A 104 -0.98 -1.47 -4.04
CA LEU A 104 -1.10 -0.02 -4.08
C LEU A 104 -1.29 0.49 -5.51
N ALA A 105 -0.57 -0.06 -6.48
CA ALA A 105 -0.77 0.24 -7.90
C ALA A 105 -2.17 -0.17 -8.39
N LEU A 106 -2.67 -1.33 -7.96
CA LEU A 106 -4.00 -1.83 -8.33
C LEU A 106 -5.14 -0.89 -7.90
N ILE A 107 -4.98 -0.18 -6.77
CA ILE A 107 -5.97 0.79 -6.28
C ILE A 107 -5.67 2.23 -6.72
N GLY A 108 -4.77 2.42 -7.70
CA GLY A 108 -4.48 3.74 -8.28
C GLY A 108 -3.44 4.57 -7.52
N HIS A 109 -2.71 3.97 -6.58
CA HIS A 109 -1.67 4.63 -5.78
C HIS A 109 -0.30 3.98 -5.97
N PRO A 110 0.25 3.88 -7.20
CA PRO A 110 1.52 3.22 -7.45
C PRO A 110 2.66 3.89 -6.68
N ILE A 111 3.67 3.09 -6.37
CA ILE A 111 4.91 3.52 -5.72
C ILE A 111 6.02 3.57 -6.76
N ASP A 112 6.88 4.57 -6.67
CA ASP A 112 8.01 4.70 -7.58
C ASP A 112 9.14 3.71 -7.22
N ASN A 113 10.04 3.51 -8.17
CA ASN A 113 11.11 2.54 -7.99
C ASN A 113 12.06 2.94 -6.84
N LEU A 114 12.31 4.24 -6.68
CA LEU A 114 13.18 4.77 -5.64
C LEU A 114 12.59 4.56 -4.25
N GLU A 115 11.30 4.81 -4.04
CA GLU A 115 10.62 4.53 -2.77
C GLU A 115 10.69 3.02 -2.47
N MET A 116 10.48 2.13 -3.44
CA MET A 116 10.66 0.69 -3.20
C MET A 116 12.08 0.34 -2.74
N VAL A 117 13.11 0.96 -3.33
CA VAL A 117 14.52 0.79 -2.93
C VAL A 117 14.73 1.29 -1.49
N ILE A 118 14.23 2.49 -1.17
CA ILE A 118 14.32 3.06 0.18
C ILE A 118 13.69 2.13 1.21
N GLN A 119 12.47 1.62 0.94
CA GLN A 119 11.79 0.70 1.85
C GLN A 119 12.54 -0.62 2.02
N ALA A 120 13.14 -1.14 0.95
CA ALA A 120 13.96 -2.35 1.03
C ALA A 120 15.23 -2.16 1.88
N LEU A 121 15.88 -1.00 1.80
CA LEU A 121 17.08 -0.71 2.59
C LEU A 121 16.75 -0.46 4.06
N ASN A 122 15.63 0.21 4.35
CA ASN A 122 15.20 0.54 5.71
C ASN A 122 14.88 -0.70 6.55
N GLY A 123 14.37 -1.77 5.93
CA GLY A 123 14.03 -3.00 6.64
C GLY A 123 15.21 -3.96 6.86
N LEU A 124 16.44 -3.57 6.52
CA LEU A 124 17.62 -4.40 6.67
C LEU A 124 18.18 -4.39 8.08
N GLY A 125 18.67 -5.55 8.51
CA GLY A 125 19.37 -5.71 9.78
C GLY A 125 20.84 -5.28 9.72
N PRO A 126 21.53 -5.27 10.88
CA PRO A 126 22.93 -4.83 10.98
C PRO A 126 23.92 -5.60 10.10
N THR A 127 23.61 -6.85 9.74
CA THR A 127 24.44 -7.70 8.87
C THR A 127 24.56 -7.15 7.45
N PHE A 128 23.62 -6.32 7.01
CA PHE A 128 23.62 -5.68 5.69
C PHE A 128 24.17 -4.24 5.73
N ARG A 129 24.71 -3.76 6.85
CA ARG A 129 25.14 -2.36 7.00
C ARG A 129 26.13 -1.90 5.93
N GLU A 130 27.12 -2.74 5.60
CA GLU A 130 28.11 -2.43 4.56
C GLU A 130 27.48 -2.37 3.17
N PHE A 131 26.57 -3.29 2.88
CA PHE A 131 25.78 -3.28 1.65
C PHE A 131 24.97 -1.98 1.54
N THR A 132 24.19 -1.64 2.57
CA THR A 132 23.39 -0.41 2.60
C THR A 132 24.24 0.84 2.40
N ALA A 133 25.42 0.92 3.05
CA ALA A 133 26.34 2.04 2.87
C ALA A 133 26.84 2.15 1.41
N SER A 134 27.18 1.02 0.77
CA SER A 134 27.63 1.01 -0.63
C SER A 134 26.54 1.44 -1.62
N ILE A 135 25.27 1.15 -1.33
CA ILE A 135 24.15 1.63 -2.14
C ILE A 135 23.96 3.14 -1.96
N HIS A 136 24.12 3.67 -0.75
CA HIS A 136 23.99 5.11 -0.48
C HIS A 136 25.07 5.98 -1.13
N THR A 137 26.29 5.45 -1.30
CA THR A 137 27.40 6.20 -1.92
C THR A 137 27.47 6.06 -3.44
N ARG A 138 26.55 5.30 -4.04
CA ARG A 138 26.50 5.09 -5.49
C ARG A 138 25.99 6.36 -6.18
N ASP A 139 26.70 6.81 -7.22
CA ASP A 139 26.35 8.02 -7.99
C ASP A 139 25.12 7.83 -8.90
N SER A 140 24.84 6.60 -9.31
CA SER A 140 23.71 6.27 -10.19
C SER A 140 22.55 5.63 -9.43
N PRO A 141 21.29 5.97 -9.77
CA PRO A 141 20.15 5.29 -9.16
C PRO A 141 20.20 3.79 -9.47
N ILE A 142 19.83 2.98 -8.49
CA ILE A 142 19.68 1.53 -8.63
C ILE A 142 18.21 1.20 -8.82
N ALA A 143 17.89 0.36 -9.81
CA ALA A 143 16.53 -0.13 -9.97
C ALA A 143 16.23 -1.22 -8.93
N PHE A 144 15.00 -1.31 -8.42
CA PHE A 144 14.62 -2.34 -7.45
C PHE A 144 14.91 -3.78 -7.90
N ASN A 145 14.81 -4.09 -9.20
CA ASN A 145 15.19 -5.40 -9.73
C ASN A 145 16.71 -5.64 -9.65
N GLU A 146 17.51 -4.64 -9.99
CA GLU A 146 18.95 -4.72 -9.87
C GLU A 146 19.37 -4.85 -8.39
N LEU A 147 18.70 -4.10 -7.50
CA LEU A 147 18.90 -4.21 -6.06
C LEU A 147 18.63 -5.65 -5.56
N TYR A 148 17.54 -6.28 -6.03
CA TYR A 148 17.20 -7.66 -5.68
C TYR A 148 18.37 -8.61 -5.95
N ASP A 149 18.90 -8.60 -7.18
CA ASP A 149 19.98 -9.49 -7.59
C ASP A 149 21.23 -9.28 -6.70
N LYS A 150 21.59 -8.01 -6.47
CA LYS A 150 22.73 -7.65 -5.62
C LYS A 150 22.56 -8.08 -4.16
N MET A 151 21.35 -8.00 -3.62
CA MET A 151 21.07 -8.41 -2.24
C MET A 151 21.10 -9.93 -2.08
N VAL A 152 20.66 -10.68 -3.09
CA VAL A 152 20.76 -12.15 -3.10
C VAL A 152 22.22 -12.59 -3.13
N ASP A 153 23.04 -11.99 -4.00
CA ASP A 153 24.49 -12.26 -4.06
C ASP A 153 25.17 -11.97 -2.72
N PHE A 154 24.80 -10.85 -2.08
CA PHE A 154 25.34 -10.47 -0.77
C PHE A 154 24.89 -11.42 0.35
N GLU A 155 23.63 -11.88 0.35
CA GLU A 155 23.15 -12.87 1.31
C GLU A 155 23.92 -14.20 1.19
N MET A 156 24.19 -14.66 -0.04
CA MET A 156 25.03 -15.84 -0.28
C MET A 156 26.47 -15.64 0.19
N PHE A 157 27.04 -14.44 0.02
CA PHE A 157 28.37 -14.10 0.52
C PHE A 157 28.43 -14.20 2.06
N LEU A 158 27.45 -13.64 2.77
CA LEU A 158 27.36 -13.71 4.23
C LEU A 158 27.30 -15.16 4.73
N GLN A 159 26.48 -16.00 4.09
CA GLN A 159 26.35 -17.42 4.44
C GLN A 159 27.68 -18.18 4.30
N ARG A 160 28.46 -17.88 3.26
CA ARG A 160 29.80 -18.49 3.09
C ARG A 160 30.78 -18.04 4.16
N GLN A 161 30.75 -16.76 4.54
CA GLN A 161 31.62 -16.23 5.58
C GLN A 161 31.32 -16.85 6.95
N GLU A 162 30.05 -17.04 7.28
CA GLU A 162 29.62 -17.71 8.50
C GLU A 162 30.10 -19.17 8.54
N HIS A 163 29.98 -19.91 7.42
CA HIS A 163 30.44 -21.29 7.34
C HIS A 163 31.95 -21.43 7.61
N ILE A 164 32.76 -20.50 7.09
CA ILE A 164 34.23 -20.49 7.33
C ILE A 164 34.52 -20.37 8.83
N LEU A 165 33.87 -19.43 9.53
CA LEU A 165 34.06 -19.20 10.96
C LEU A 165 33.61 -20.38 11.84
N THR A 166 32.62 -21.15 11.38
CA THR A 166 32.13 -22.34 12.10
C THR A 166 32.92 -23.62 11.80
N SER A 167 33.80 -23.61 10.79
CA SER A 167 34.45 -24.80 10.26
C SER A 167 35.89 -25.05 10.72
N ASP A 168 36.41 -24.29 11.69
CA ASP A 168 37.75 -24.54 12.24
C ASP A 168 37.85 -25.97 12.83
N PRO A 169 38.68 -26.86 12.26
CA PRO A 169 38.97 -28.16 12.83
C PRO A 169 40.12 -28.01 13.84
N ASN A 170 39.94 -28.56 15.04
CA ASN A 170 41.00 -29.01 15.95
C ASN A 170 42.42 -28.48 15.67
N THR A 171 42.88 -27.49 16.45
CA THR A 171 44.31 -27.47 16.82
C THR A 171 44.57 -28.66 17.74
N SER A 172 44.70 -29.83 17.13
CA SER A 172 45.45 -30.96 17.67
C SER A 172 46.90 -30.50 17.84
N ASN A 173 47.22 -29.99 19.02
CA ASN A 173 48.61 -29.88 19.44
C ASN A 173 49.11 -31.31 19.66
N LEU A 174 49.66 -31.89 18.58
CA LEU A 174 50.36 -33.15 18.57
C LEU A 174 51.69 -32.94 19.32
N THR A 175 51.70 -33.14 20.64
CA THR A 175 52.93 -33.19 21.43
C THR A 175 53.57 -34.57 21.26
N GLN A 176 54.30 -34.74 20.16
CA GLN A 176 55.29 -35.80 19.93
C GLN A 176 56.45 -35.10 19.19
N HIS A 177 57.72 -35.15 19.59
CA HIS A 177 58.47 -36.12 20.37
C HIS A 177 59.93 -35.59 20.53
N HIS A 178 60.66 -36.17 21.49
CA HIS A 178 62.14 -36.38 21.54
C HIS A 178 62.99 -35.62 22.59
N TYR A 179 63.30 -36.37 23.66
CA TYR A 179 64.63 -36.80 24.15
C TYR A 179 65.81 -35.82 24.09
N ASN A 180 66.29 -35.40 25.27
CA ASN A 180 67.52 -35.93 25.90
C ASN A 180 67.56 -35.58 27.39
#